data_AF-A0A352C6U0-F1
#
_entry.id   AF-A0A352C6U0-F1
#
_cell.length_a   1.000
_cell.length_b   1.000
_cell.length_c   1.000
_cell.angle_alpha   90.00
_cell.angle_beta   90.00
_cell.angle_gamma   90.00
#
_symmetry.space_group_name_H-M   'P 1'
#
loop_
_entity.id
_entity.type
_entity.pdbx_description
1 polymer ?
#
loop_
_entity_poly.entity_id
_entity_poly.type
_entity_poly.pdbx_seq_one_letter_code
_entity_poly.pdbx_strand_id
1 'polypeptide(L)' 'MKQSNSSKRWLKEHFADTYVKKAHQQGLRSRAYFKIEELDLKEHLFKKGMTI' A
#
# COMPACT_ATOMS: atom_id res chain seq x y z
N MET A 1 -23.32 8.90 2.53
CA MET A 1 -22.77 8.70 1.16
C MET A 1 -23.07 7.27 0.73
N LYS A 2 -23.93 7.06 -0.28
CA LYS A 2 -24.27 5.70 -0.78
C LYS A 2 -23.10 5.19 -1.62
N GLN A 3 -22.30 4.26 -1.09
CA GLN A 3 -21.31 3.54 -1.89
C GLN A 3 -22.05 2.74 -2.96
N SER A 4 -21.82 3.05 -4.24
CA SER A 4 -22.40 2.33 -5.38
C SER A 4 -22.04 0.84 -5.29
N ASN A 5 -22.96 -0.06 -5.68
CA ASN A 5 -22.76 -1.52 -5.57
C ASN A 5 -21.46 -2.00 -6.25
N SER A 6 -21.02 -1.32 -7.31
CA SER A 6 -19.76 -1.59 -8.01
C SER A 6 -18.51 -1.35 -7.14
N SER A 7 -18.57 -0.39 -6.20
CA SER A 7 -17.46 -0.05 -5.31
C SER A 7 -17.18 -1.14 -4.27
N LYS A 8 -18.23 -1.86 -3.80
CA LYS A 8 -18.06 -2.96 -2.85
C LYS A 8 -17.31 -4.14 -3.45
N ARG A 9 -17.54 -4.45 -4.73
CA ARG A 9 -16.83 -5.54 -5.42
C ARG A 9 -15.34 -5.21 -5.55
N TRP A 10 -15.03 -4.00 -5.99
CA TRP A 10 -13.65 -3.51 -6.09
C TRP A 10 -12.94 -3.49 -4.73
N LEU A 11 -13.60 -3.05 -3.65
CA LEU A 11 -13.04 -3.09 -2.29
C LEU A 11 -12.71 -4.53 -1.87
N LYS A 12 -13.59 -5.50 -2.18
CA LYS A 12 -13.35 -6.90 -1.85
C LYS A 12 -12.14 -7.46 -2.61
N GLU A 13 -11.99 -7.10 -3.87
CA GLU A 13 -10.81 -7.46 -4.69
C GLU A 13 -9.53 -6.78 -4.16
N HIS A 14 -9.63 -5.51 -3.77
CA HIS A 14 -8.54 -4.77 -3.15
C HIS A 14 -8.05 -5.41 -1.85
N PHE A 15 -8.97 -5.79 -0.95
CA PHE A 15 -8.61 -6.50 0.29
C PHE A 15 -8.17 -7.95 0.05
N ALA A 16 -8.54 -8.56 -1.07
CA ALA A 16 -8.08 -9.90 -1.44
C ALA A 16 -6.63 -9.90 -1.94
N ASP A 17 -6.11 -8.76 -2.39
CA ASP A 17 -4.73 -8.60 -2.86
C ASP A 17 -3.71 -8.98 -1.76
N THR A 18 -2.79 -9.87 -2.11
CA THR A 18 -1.77 -10.40 -1.19
C THR A 18 -0.91 -9.30 -0.59
N TYR A 19 -0.60 -8.24 -1.33
CA TYR A 19 0.19 -7.13 -0.82
C TYR A 19 -0.62 -6.26 0.14
N VAL A 20 -1.93 -6.10 -0.08
CA VAL A 20 -2.80 -5.39 0.88
C VAL A 20 -2.91 -6.18 2.18
N LYS A 21 -3.04 -7.51 2.12
CA LYS A 21 -3.02 -8.37 3.31
C LYS A 21 -1.68 -8.30 4.06
N LYS A 22 -0.56 -8.43 3.34
CA LYS A 22 0.79 -8.33 3.93
C LYS A 22 1.02 -6.95 4.55
N ALA A 23 0.57 -5.87 3.89
CA ALA A 23 0.66 -4.52 4.42
C ALA A 23 -0.11 -4.42 5.74
N HIS A 24 -1.34 -4.94 5.77
CA HIS A 24 -2.18 -4.88 6.95
C HIS A 24 -1.59 -5.71 8.12
N GLN A 25 -1.03 -6.88 7.84
CA GLN A 25 -0.32 -7.70 8.84
C GLN A 25 0.92 -7.02 9.41
N GLN A 26 1.63 -6.23 8.60
CA GLN A 26 2.83 -5.51 9.03
C GLN A 26 2.54 -4.10 9.57
N GLY A 27 1.26 -3.69 9.67
CA GLY A 27 0.89 -2.35 10.12
C GLY A 27 1.21 -1.23 9.11
N LEU A 28 1.46 -1.60 7.85
CA LEU A 28 1.76 -0.67 6.76
C LEU A 28 0.47 -0.09 6.18
N ARG A 29 0.48 1.22 5.90
CA ARG A 29 -0.71 1.95 5.43
C ARG A 29 -1.15 1.58 4.01
N SER A 30 -0.19 1.21 3.15
CA SER A 30 -0.45 1.04 1.71
C SER A 30 0.39 -0.08 1.14
N ARG A 31 -0.16 -0.83 0.17
CA ARG A 31 0.62 -1.81 -0.62
C ARG A 31 1.80 -1.19 -1.39
N ALA A 32 1.75 0.11 -1.63
CA ALA A 32 2.82 0.87 -2.28
C ALA A 32 4.11 0.87 -1.44
N TYR A 33 4.01 0.67 -0.12
CA TYR A 33 5.17 0.62 0.77
C TYR A 33 6.19 -0.42 0.30
N PHE A 34 5.76 -1.63 -0.08
CA PHE A 34 6.67 -2.68 -0.54
C PHE A 34 7.50 -2.27 -1.76
N LYS A 35 6.87 -1.56 -2.71
CA LYS A 35 7.58 -1.06 -3.88
C LYS A 35 8.51 0.10 -3.52
N ILE A 36 8.05 1.01 -2.66
CA ILE A 36 8.82 2.16 -2.23
C ILE A 36 10.07 1.70 -1.45
N GLU A 37 9.93 0.71 -0.57
CA GLU A 37 11.04 0.11 0.17
C GLU A 37 12.04 -0.59 -0.77
N GLU A 38 11.57 -1.35 -1.75
CA GLU A 38 12.44 -1.98 -2.76
C GLU A 38 13.19 -0.94 -3.60
N LEU A 39 12.51 0.12 -4.03
CA LEU A 39 13.14 1.23 -4.75
C LEU A 39 14.14 1.98 -3.87
N ASP A 40 13.80 2.22 -2.61
CA ASP A 40 14.69 2.90 -1.67
C ASP A 40 15.95 2.07 -1.40
N LEU A 41 15.83 0.75 -1.25
CA LEU A 41 16.98 -0.13 -1.09
C LEU A 41 17.90 -0.14 -2.32
N LYS A 42 17.32 -0.01 -3.52
CA LYS A 42 18.07 -0.05 -4.77
C LYS A 42 18.70 1.30 -5.14
N GLU A 43 17.93 2.37 -5.00
CA GLU A 43 18.25 3.71 -5.49
C GLU A 43 18.65 4.67 -4.35
N HIS A 44 18.52 4.26 -3.08
CA HIS A 44 18.72 5.10 -1.89
C HIS A 44 17.94 6.42 -1.99
N LEU A 45 16.64 6.28 -2.24
CA LEU A 45 15.73 7.38 -2.58
C LEU A 45 15.57 8.38 -1.42
N PHE A 46 15.54 7.87 -0.18
CA PHE A 46 15.37 8.68 1.02
C PHE A 46 16.72 9.00 1.67
N LYS A 47 16.94 10.29 1.92
CA LYS A 47 18.08 10.77 2.71
C LYS A 47 17.64 11.07 4.14
N LYS A 48 18.53 10.82 5.09
CA LYS A 48 18.30 11.13 6.51
C LYS A 48 17.97 12.63 6.66
N GLY A 49 16.77 12.95 7.15
CA GLY A 49 16.27 14.32 7.29
C GLY A 49 15.31 14.78 6.18
N MET A 50 14.94 13.91 5.25
CA MET A 50 13.91 14.20 4.25
C MET A 50 12.51 14.12 4.87
N THR A 51 11.76 15.22 4.81
CA THR A 51 10.37 15.29 5.30
C THR A 51 9.42 15.03 4.13
N ILE A 52 8.52 14.06 4.29
CA ILE A 52 7.53 13.60 3.29
C ILE A 52 6.13 13.79 3.86
#